data_AF-A0A0L1L387-F1
#
_entry.id   AF-A0A0L1L387-F1
#
_cell.length_a   1.000
_cell.length_b   1.000
_cell.length_c   1.000
_cell.angle_alpha   90.00
_cell.angle_beta   90.00
_cell.angle_gamma   90.00
#
_symmetry.space_group_name_H-M   'P 1'
#
loop_
_entity.id
_entity.type
_entity.pdbx_description
1 polymer ?
#
loop_
_entity_poly.entity_id
_entity_poly.type
_entity_poly.pdbx_seq_one_letter_code
_entity_poly.pdbx_strand_id
1 'polypeptide(L)' 'KDPATKDLVADLSDDAIWNLKRGGHDYRKVYAAYKAATEFKGKPTVILAKTVKGYGLGPHFEGRNATHQMKKL' A
#
# COMPACT_ATOMS: atom_id res chain seq x y z
N LYS A 1 15.23 11.27 8.59
CA LYS A 1 14.11 12.15 8.99
C LYS A 1 14.53 13.56 8.59
N ASP A 2 13.84 14.16 7.62
CA ASP A 2 14.20 15.43 6.96
C ASP A 2 13.18 16.51 7.38
N PRO A 3 13.61 17.70 7.85
CA PRO A 3 12.70 18.81 8.18
C PRO A 3 11.66 19.10 7.09
N ALA A 4 12.06 19.05 5.81
CA ALA A 4 11.16 19.34 4.69
C ALA A 4 9.97 18.38 4.64
N THR A 5 10.18 17.09 4.98
CA THR A 5 9.10 16.10 4.99
C THR A 5 8.16 16.24 6.18
N LYS A 6 8.60 16.88 7.27
CA LYS A 6 7.75 17.17 8.43
C LYS A 6 6.77 18.29 8.08
N ASP A 7 7.23 19.30 7.35
CA ASP A 7 6.41 20.44 6.95
C ASP A 7 5.28 20.04 5.98
N LEU A 8 5.50 19.00 5.14
CA LEU A 8 4.49 18.47 4.21
C LEU A 8 3.25 17.87 4.88
N VAL A 9 3.32 17.55 6.18
CA VAL A 9 2.22 16.93 6.93
C VAL A 9 1.84 17.75 8.16
N ALA A 10 2.30 19.00 8.26
CA ALA A 10 2.14 19.84 9.44
C ALA A 10 0.67 20.15 9.76
N ASP A 11 -0.20 20.09 8.75
CA ASP A 11 -1.64 20.30 8.83
C ASP A 11 -2.46 19.00 8.98
N LEU A 12 -1.80 17.84 8.93
CA LEU A 12 -2.45 16.54 9.07
C LEU A 12 -2.46 16.08 10.53
N SER A 13 -3.58 15.50 10.97
CA SER A 13 -3.62 14.77 12.25
C SER A 13 -2.83 13.46 12.15
N ASP A 14 -2.42 12.91 13.30
CA ASP A 14 -1.77 11.59 13.36
C ASP A 14 -2.62 10.50 12.70
N ASP A 15 -3.95 10.54 12.88
CA ASP A 15 -4.88 9.62 12.22
C ASP A 15 -4.89 9.80 10.69
N ALA A 16 -4.80 11.03 10.19
CA ALA A 16 -4.71 11.29 8.76
C ALA A 16 -3.40 10.76 8.17
N ILE A 17 -2.28 10.93 8.89
CA ILE A 17 -0.97 10.37 8.53
C ILE A 17 -1.02 8.84 8.56
N TRP A 18 -1.65 8.24 9.59
CA TRP A 18 -1.78 6.80 9.73
C TRP A 18 -2.62 6.18 8.59
N ASN A 19 -3.63 6.90 8.11
CA ASN A 19 -4.51 6.47 7.02
C ASN A 19 -3.90 6.63 5.62
N LEU A 20 -2.65 7.08 5.48
CA LEU A 20 -1.96 7.12 4.19
C LEU A 20 -1.79 5.70 3.61
N LYS A 21 -2.42 5.46 2.46
CA LYS A 21 -2.50 4.13 1.85
C LYS A 21 -1.26 3.80 1.02
N ARG A 22 -0.87 2.52 1.02
CA ARG A 22 0.08 1.98 0.03
C ARG A 22 -0.60 1.83 -1.32
N GLY A 23 0.16 1.99 -2.41
CA GLY A 23 -0.38 1.96 -3.78
C GLY A 23 -1.11 0.66 -4.15
N GLY A 24 -0.72 -0.48 -3.59
CA GLY A 24 -1.43 -1.76 -3.81
C GLY A 24 -2.81 -1.84 -3.13
N HIS A 25 -3.14 -0.91 -2.23
CA HIS A 25 -4.43 -0.80 -1.54
C HIS A 25 -5.27 0.40 -2.01
N ASP A 26 -4.84 1.07 -3.07
CA ASP A 26 -5.59 2.15 -3.73
C ASP A 26 -6.09 1.65 -5.10
N TYR A 27 -7.41 1.45 -5.20
CA TYR A 27 -8.05 0.96 -6.42
C TYR A 27 -7.77 1.83 -7.65
N ARG A 28 -7.61 3.15 -7.47
CA ARG A 28 -7.32 4.06 -8.58
C ARG A 28 -5.92 3.80 -9.13
N LYS A 29 -4.94 3.57 -8.25
CA LYS A 29 -3.55 3.27 -8.63
C LYS A 29 -3.45 1.90 -9.28
N VAL A 30 -4.13 0.89 -8.74
CA VAL A 30 -4.18 -0.45 -9.33
C VAL A 30 -4.80 -0.39 -10.72
N TYR A 31 -5.98 0.23 -10.87
CA TYR A 31 -6.64 0.37 -12.17
C TYR A 31 -5.76 1.08 -13.19
N ALA A 32 -5.14 2.21 -12.82
CA ALA A 32 -4.26 2.96 -13.71
C ALA A 32 -3.06 2.13 -14.18
N ALA A 33 -2.44 1.34 -13.28
CA ALA A 33 -1.35 0.45 -13.63
C ALA A 33 -1.78 -0.67 -14.60
N TYR A 34 -2.93 -1.29 -14.36
CA TYR A 34 -3.48 -2.30 -15.26
C TYR A 34 -3.83 -1.74 -16.63
N LYS A 35 -4.50 -0.59 -16.69
CA LYS A 35 -4.85 0.09 -17.94
C LYS A 35 -3.58 0.34 -18.78
N ALA A 36 -2.58 0.98 -18.18
CA ALA A 36 -1.29 1.24 -18.85
C ALA A 36 -0.63 -0.06 -19.34
N ALA A 37 -0.63 -1.12 -18.54
CA ALA A 37 -0.05 -2.41 -18.93
C ALA A 37 -0.79 -3.06 -20.11
N THR A 38 -2.12 -2.94 -20.19
CA THR A 38 -2.92 -3.52 -21.28
C THR A 38 -2.82 -2.74 -22.59
N GLU A 39 -2.65 -1.43 -22.51
CA GLU A 39 -2.48 -0.53 -23.66
C GLU A 39 -1.05 -0.61 -24.22
N PHE A 40 -0.06 -0.85 -23.36
CA PHE A 40 1.35 -0.94 -23.75
C PHE A 40 1.62 -2.14 -24.69
N LYS A 41 2.43 -1.90 -25.73
CA LYS A 41 2.84 -2.89 -26.73
C LYS A 41 4.38 -2.93 -26.84
N GLY A 42 4.93 -4.07 -27.26
CA GLY A 42 6.34 -4.23 -27.60
C GLY A 42 7.20 -5.00 -26.59
N LYS A 43 6.73 -5.20 -25.34
CA LYS A 43 7.34 -6.10 -24.35
C LYS A 43 6.37 -6.42 -23.21
N PRO A 44 6.62 -7.48 -22.42
CA PRO A 44 5.86 -7.75 -21.21
C PRO A 44 5.96 -6.61 -20.18
N THR A 45 4.89 -6.45 -19.39
CA THR A 45 4.83 -5.50 -18.27
C THR A 45 4.75 -6.24 -16.95
N VAL A 46 5.53 -5.81 -15.96
CA VAL A 46 5.45 -6.29 -14.58
C VAL A 46 4.93 -5.16 -13.69
N ILE A 47 3.86 -5.43 -12.94
CA ILE A 47 3.32 -4.48 -11.96
C ILE A 47 3.79 -4.92 -10.56
N LEU A 48 4.58 -4.07 -9.90
CA LEU A 48 5.04 -4.28 -8.52
C LEU A 48 4.08 -3.58 -7.54
N ALA A 49 3.02 -4.27 -7.13
CA ALA A 49 2.03 -3.74 -6.19
C ALA A 49 2.53 -3.80 -4.75
N LYS A 50 2.81 -2.64 -4.14
CA LYS A 50 3.21 -2.53 -2.73
C LYS A 50 1.98 -2.62 -1.81
N THR A 51 1.85 -3.72 -1.07
CA THR A 51 0.73 -4.00 -0.15
C THR A 51 1.20 -4.06 1.31
N VAL A 52 0.26 -4.26 2.24
CA VAL A 52 0.50 -4.62 3.66
C VAL A 52 0.06 -6.06 3.86
N LYS A 53 0.93 -6.93 4.40
CA LYS A 53 0.57 -8.30 4.74
C LYS A 53 -0.45 -8.30 5.89
N GLY A 54 -1.57 -9.00 5.71
CA GLY A 54 -2.65 -9.05 6.71
C GLY A 54 -3.44 -7.73 6.84
N TYR A 55 -3.49 -6.91 5.79
CA TYR A 55 -4.25 -5.66 5.78
C TYR A 55 -5.70 -5.85 6.22
N GLY A 56 -6.17 -5.05 7.18
CA GLY A 56 -7.53 -5.13 7.71
C GLY A 56 -7.77 -6.24 8.74
N LEU A 57 -6.75 -7.04 9.08
CA LEU A 57 -6.85 -8.10 10.11
C LEU A 57 -6.50 -7.60 11.53
N GLY A 58 -6.35 -6.30 11.71
CA GLY A 58 -6.05 -5.68 13.00
C GLY A 58 -4.58 -5.77 13.42
N PRO A 59 -4.22 -5.14 14.56
CA PRO A 59 -2.84 -4.88 14.98
C PRO A 59 -2.00 -6.14 15.27
N HIS A 60 -2.65 -7.28 15.48
CA HIS A 60 -1.99 -8.55 15.76
C HIS A 60 -1.47 -9.25 14.49
N PHE A 61 -1.99 -8.90 13.31
CA PHE A 61 -1.67 -9.57 12.04
C PHE A 61 -1.17 -8.61 10.98
N GLU A 62 -1.70 -7.39 10.95
CA GLU A 62 -1.34 -6.40 9.94
C GLU A 62 0.12 -5.96 10.08
N GLY A 63 0.86 -6.04 8.98
CA GLY A 63 2.28 -5.69 8.94
C GLY A 63 3.19 -6.67 9.67
N ARG A 64 2.66 -7.78 10.22
CA ARG A 64 3.46 -8.79 10.91
C ARG A 64 3.77 -9.99 10.00
N ASN A 65 5.00 -10.47 10.08
CA ASN A 65 5.42 -11.74 9.47
C ASN A 65 4.98 -12.95 10.31
N ALA A 66 3.75 -12.93 10.83
CA ALA A 66 3.12 -14.08 11.46
C ALA A 66 3.01 -15.24 10.45
N THR A 67 3.23 -16.48 10.92
CA THR A 67 3.20 -17.68 10.06
C THR A 67 1.81 -17.90 9.50
N HIS A 68 1.70 -18.48 8.30
CA HIS A 68 0.41 -18.76 7.65
C HIS A 68 -0.53 -19.62 8.54
N GLN A 69 0.02 -20.42 9.44
CA GLN A 69 -0.73 -21.27 10.38
C GLN A 69 -1.50 -20.48 11.44
N MET A 70 -1.09 -19.25 11.76
CA MET A 70 -1.80 -18.38 12.70
C MET A 70 -3.11 -17.81 12.11
N LYS A 71 -3.39 -18.05 10.82
CA LYS A 71 -4.67 -17.70 10.18
C LYS A 71 -5.82 -18.65 10.57
N LYS A 72 -5.59 -19.61 11.47
CA LYS A 72 -6.68 -20.36 12.11
C LYS A 72 -7.38 -19.44 13.10
N LEU A 73 -8.39 -18.73 12.59
CA LEU A 73 -9.54 -18.28 13.37
C LEU A 73 -10.41 -19.50 13.71
#